data_AF-A0A7Z9QHA1-F1
#
_entry.id   AF-A0A7Z9QHA1-F1
#
_cell.length_a   1.000
_cell.length_b   1.000
_cell.length_c   1.000
_cell.angle_alpha   90.00
_cell.angle_beta   90.00
_cell.angle_gamma   90.00
#
_symmetry.space_group_name_H-M   'P 1'
#
loop_
_entity.id
_entity.type
_entity.pdbx_description
1 polymer ?
#
loop_
_entity_poly.entity_id
_entity_poly.type
_entity_poly.pdbx_seq_one_letter_code
_entity_poly.pdbx_strand_id
1 'polypeptide(L)'
;MVKVQEIISQVMAEKGYRHKYEVAEYFGVTPQALSTWLTTGRIPSKHLLKVRTEIQRPDLLPTIDPTKEDKQTVINYFINENVHLKNEIVKLKDKIQNLQSTKNKNDLIDKINARSLFIAGRLSDGVITEVSGDWEKSMGYGETDLVGHRYDEDFIHPDEFERTKRHQDNIQQSTAVKETRFSTVQRWKNGQTGDYIMLSMIWYVDVKKDMVEIIAKPIDNNFGGIGILN
;
A
#
# COMPACT_ATOMS: atom_id res chain seq x y z
N MET A 1 -41.23 -9.84 -23.01
CA MET A 1 -41.00 -9.87 -21.55
C MET A 1 -39.65 -10.54 -21.36
N VAL A 2 -38.60 -9.79 -20.98
CA VAL A 2 -37.25 -10.37 -20.81
C VAL A 2 -37.29 -11.30 -19.63
N LYS A 3 -36.89 -12.55 -19.82
CA LYS A 3 -36.97 -13.57 -18.76
C LYS A 3 -35.84 -13.32 -17.76
N VAL A 4 -36.13 -13.46 -16.46
CA VAL A 4 -35.12 -13.35 -15.38
C VAL A 4 -33.88 -14.21 -15.66
N GLN A 5 -34.10 -15.37 -16.27
CA GLN A 5 -33.03 -16.27 -16.70
C GLN A 5 -32.10 -15.63 -17.74
N GLU A 6 -32.60 -14.87 -18.70
CA GLU A 6 -31.80 -14.20 -19.73
C GLU A 6 -30.86 -13.17 -19.10
N ILE A 7 -31.37 -12.38 -18.14
CA ILE A 7 -30.58 -11.37 -17.43
C ILE A 7 -29.49 -12.02 -16.59
N ILE A 8 -29.82 -13.10 -15.87
CA ILE A 8 -28.83 -13.86 -15.09
C ILE A 8 -27.78 -14.48 -16.00
N SER A 9 -28.18 -15.09 -17.12
CA SER A 9 -27.26 -15.66 -18.10
C SER A 9 -26.34 -14.61 -18.72
N GLN A 10 -26.85 -13.41 -19.00
CA GLN A 10 -26.04 -12.31 -19.50
C GLN A 10 -24.99 -11.86 -18.47
N VAL A 11 -25.39 -11.72 -17.20
CA VAL A 11 -24.45 -11.40 -16.11
C VAL A 11 -23.38 -12.47 -15.97
N MET A 12 -23.77 -13.75 -16.05
CA MET A 12 -22.82 -14.86 -15.99
C MET A 12 -21.84 -14.86 -17.17
N ALA A 13 -22.31 -14.59 -18.39
CA ALA A 13 -21.46 -14.56 -19.57
C ALA A 13 -20.46 -13.39 -19.53
N GLU A 14 -20.92 -12.18 -19.18
CA GLU A 14 -20.09 -10.97 -19.19
C GLU A 14 -19.09 -10.91 -18.04
N LYS A 15 -19.44 -11.48 -16.87
CA LYS A 15 -18.54 -11.52 -15.71
C LYS A 15 -17.76 -12.83 -15.58
N GLY A 16 -18.01 -13.80 -16.46
CA GLY A 16 -17.34 -15.12 -16.43
C GLY A 16 -17.75 -16.00 -15.25
N TYR A 17 -18.92 -15.77 -14.64
CA TYR A 17 -19.41 -16.55 -13.51
C TYR A 17 -19.86 -17.95 -13.94
N ARG A 18 -19.54 -18.95 -13.14
CA ARG A 18 -19.92 -20.36 -13.38
C ARG A 18 -21.08 -20.80 -12.49
N HIS A 19 -21.30 -20.09 -11.39
CA HIS A 19 -22.27 -20.47 -10.38
C HIS A 19 -23.23 -19.33 -10.04
N LYS A 20 -24.47 -19.69 -9.69
CA LYS A 20 -25.53 -18.71 -9.37
C LYS A 20 -25.27 -17.92 -8.09
N TYR A 21 -24.46 -18.44 -7.15
CA TYR A 21 -24.12 -17.68 -5.94
C TYR A 21 -23.23 -16.47 -6.26
N GLU A 22 -22.37 -16.57 -7.28
CA GLU A 22 -21.52 -15.44 -7.74
C GLU A 22 -22.38 -14.31 -8.32
N VAL A 23 -23.49 -14.68 -8.98
CA VAL A 23 -24.48 -13.71 -9.45
C VAL A 23 -25.21 -13.04 -8.26
N ALA A 24 -25.48 -13.79 -7.20
CA ALA A 24 -26.08 -13.23 -5.98
C ALA A 24 -25.13 -12.23 -5.32
N GLU A 25 -23.84 -12.56 -5.23
CA GLU A 25 -22.79 -11.64 -4.76
C GLU A 25 -22.67 -10.40 -5.64
N TYR A 26 -22.70 -10.55 -6.97
CA TYR A 26 -22.72 -9.43 -7.91
C TYR A 26 -23.88 -8.46 -7.61
N PHE A 27 -25.06 -8.97 -7.27
CA PHE A 27 -26.20 -8.13 -6.90
C PHE A 27 -26.20 -7.65 -5.45
N GLY A 28 -25.28 -8.12 -4.61
CA GLY A 28 -25.25 -7.87 -3.17
C GLY A 28 -26.45 -8.46 -2.43
N VAL A 29 -26.99 -9.59 -2.92
CA VAL A 29 -28.16 -10.27 -2.34
C VAL A 29 -27.82 -11.70 -1.93
N THR A 30 -28.67 -12.30 -1.10
CA THR A 30 -28.50 -13.70 -0.72
C THR A 30 -28.86 -14.65 -1.87
N PRO A 31 -28.27 -15.87 -1.94
CA PRO A 31 -28.66 -16.87 -2.93
C PRO A 31 -30.16 -17.22 -2.89
N GLN A 32 -30.77 -17.11 -1.72
CA GLN A 32 -32.21 -17.33 -1.53
C GLN A 32 -33.04 -16.24 -2.23
N ALA A 33 -32.65 -14.97 -2.13
CA ALA A 33 -33.32 -13.88 -2.85
C ALA A 33 -33.22 -14.04 -4.37
N LEU A 34 -32.05 -14.46 -4.88
CA LEU A 34 -31.88 -14.76 -6.30
C LEU A 34 -32.77 -15.93 -6.76
N SER A 35 -32.91 -16.96 -5.93
CA SER A 35 -33.83 -18.08 -6.18
C SER A 35 -35.28 -17.60 -6.24
N THR A 36 -35.69 -16.71 -5.34
CA THR A 36 -37.03 -16.10 -5.37
C THR A 36 -37.28 -15.34 -6.68
N TRP A 37 -36.31 -14.63 -7.23
CA TRP A 37 -36.48 -13.93 -8.52
C TRP A 37 -36.67 -14.89 -9.69
N LEU A 38 -35.95 -16.01 -9.68
CA LEU A 38 -36.10 -17.06 -10.69
C LEU A 38 -37.50 -17.70 -10.64
N THR A 39 -38.05 -17.91 -9.45
CA THR A 39 -39.40 -18.49 -9.25
C THR A 39 -40.52 -17.49 -9.53
N THR A 40 -40.35 -16.23 -9.12
CA THR A 40 -41.37 -15.18 -9.29
C THR A 40 -41.32 -14.49 -10.65
N GLY A 41 -40.25 -14.71 -11.42
CA GLY A 41 -40.08 -14.11 -12.74
C GLY A 41 -39.85 -12.59 -12.70
N ARG A 42 -39.49 -12.02 -11.55
CA ARG A 42 -39.31 -10.58 -11.37
C ARG A 42 -37.99 -10.27 -10.67
N ILE A 43 -37.14 -9.46 -11.31
CA ILE A 43 -35.98 -8.83 -10.68
C ILE A 43 -36.40 -7.43 -10.20
N PRO A 44 -36.11 -7.03 -8.95
CA PRO A 44 -36.37 -5.68 -8.47
C PRO A 44 -35.64 -4.63 -9.31
N SER A 45 -36.29 -3.50 -9.57
CA SER A 45 -35.82 -2.46 -10.50
C SER A 45 -34.42 -1.93 -10.19
N LYS A 46 -34.03 -1.89 -8.90
CA LYS A 46 -32.66 -1.51 -8.46
C LYS A 46 -31.59 -2.39 -9.11
N HIS A 47 -31.80 -3.70 -9.15
CA HIS A 47 -30.81 -4.65 -9.70
C HIS A 47 -30.81 -4.62 -11.23
N LEU A 48 -31.95 -4.34 -11.86
CA LEU A 48 -32.01 -4.10 -13.30
C LEU A 48 -31.21 -2.86 -13.70
N LEU A 49 -31.26 -1.79 -12.91
CA LEU A 49 -30.45 -0.59 -13.14
C LEU A 49 -28.96 -0.91 -13.06
N LYS A 50 -28.53 -1.71 -12.07
CA LYS A 50 -27.14 -2.16 -11.94
C LYS A 50 -26.64 -2.91 -13.19
N VAL A 51 -27.45 -3.83 -13.72
CA VAL A 51 -27.12 -4.52 -14.99
C VAL A 51 -27.06 -3.52 -16.15
N ARG A 52 -28.01 -2.58 -16.24
CA ARG A 52 -28.00 -1.55 -17.29
C ARG A 52 -26.75 -0.68 -17.25
N THR A 53 -26.28 -0.29 -16.07
CA THR A 53 -25.09 0.57 -15.91
C THR A 53 -23.78 -0.17 -16.13
N GLU A 54 -23.70 -1.43 -15.74
CA GLU A 54 -22.43 -2.18 -15.69
C GLU A 54 -22.25 -3.16 -16.86
N ILE A 55 -23.32 -3.53 -17.56
CA ILE A 55 -23.33 -4.66 -18.51
C ILE A 55 -23.93 -4.30 -19.89
N GLN A 56 -24.81 -3.30 -20.03
CA GLN A 56 -25.57 -3.11 -21.28
C GLN A 56 -25.06 -1.98 -22.21
N ARG A 57 -24.80 -2.36 -23.48
CA ARG A 57 -24.71 -1.50 -24.68
C ARG A 57 -26.10 -0.92 -25.05
N PRO A 58 -26.17 0.19 -25.83
CA PRO A 58 -27.37 1.05 -25.95
C PRO A 58 -28.60 0.42 -26.59
N ASP A 59 -28.45 -0.65 -27.37
CA ASP A 59 -29.56 -1.18 -28.15
C ASP A 59 -30.23 -2.35 -27.45
N LEU A 60 -31.43 -2.08 -26.93
CA LEU A 60 -32.66 -2.89 -27.02
C LEU A 60 -33.50 -2.70 -25.75
N LEU A 61 -34.52 -1.84 -25.86
CA LEU A 61 -35.92 -2.01 -25.41
C LEU A 61 -36.62 -0.64 -25.35
N PRO A 62 -37.94 -0.56 -25.61
CA PRO A 62 -38.66 0.70 -25.75
C PRO A 62 -38.59 1.51 -24.46
N THR A 63 -38.54 2.84 -24.61
CA THR A 63 -38.60 3.82 -23.53
C THR A 63 -39.89 3.62 -22.74
N ILE A 64 -39.82 2.82 -21.68
CA ILE A 64 -40.87 2.80 -20.65
C ILE A 64 -40.70 4.10 -19.90
N ASP A 65 -41.61 5.04 -20.16
CA ASP A 65 -41.60 6.34 -19.49
C ASP A 65 -41.84 6.08 -18.00
N PRO A 66 -40.86 6.37 -17.11
CA PRO A 66 -40.94 5.99 -15.72
C PRO A 66 -42.12 6.70 -15.05
N THR A 67 -42.92 5.94 -14.33
CA THR A 67 -44.10 6.47 -13.64
C THR A 67 -43.68 7.44 -12.53
N LYS A 68 -44.62 8.25 -12.04
CA LYS A 68 -44.37 9.17 -10.91
C LYS A 68 -43.90 8.42 -9.66
N GLU A 69 -44.39 7.21 -9.43
CA GLU A 69 -43.96 6.32 -8.34
C GLU A 69 -42.53 5.81 -8.53
N ASP A 70 -42.13 5.47 -9.76
CA ASP A 70 -40.74 5.07 -10.05
C ASP A 70 -39.77 6.23 -9.76
N LYS A 71 -40.13 7.45 -10.18
CA LYS A 71 -39.33 8.65 -9.91
C LYS A 71 -39.22 8.92 -8.41
N GLN A 72 -40.33 8.80 -7.66
CA GLN A 72 -40.33 9.00 -6.21
C GLN A 72 -39.48 7.94 -5.48
N THR A 73 -39.52 6.69 -5.95
CA THR A 73 -38.72 5.60 -5.38
C THR A 73 -37.23 5.86 -5.54
N VAL A 74 -36.82 6.33 -6.72
CA VAL A 74 -35.43 6.70 -7.02
C VAL A 74 -34.98 7.90 -6.18
N ILE A 75 -35.82 8.92 -6.02
CA ILE A 75 -35.53 10.08 -5.17
C ILE A 75 -35.33 9.65 -3.71
N ASN A 76 -36.23 8.83 -3.18
CA ASN A 76 -36.12 8.33 -1.81
C ASN A 76 -34.85 7.50 -1.60
N TYR A 77 -34.48 6.68 -2.59
CA TYR A 77 -33.21 5.94 -2.57
C TYR A 77 -32.01 6.88 -2.51
N PHE A 78 -31.95 7.89 -3.39
CA PHE A 78 -30.83 8.84 -3.41
C PHE A 78 -30.73 9.69 -2.14
N ILE A 79 -31.86 10.03 -1.51
CA ILE A 79 -31.87 10.73 -0.22
C ILE A 79 -31.26 9.83 0.87
N ASN A 80 -31.73 8.58 0.96
CA ASN A 80 -31.25 7.64 1.97
C ASN A 80 -29.76 7.31 1.78
N GLU A 81 -29.32 7.10 0.54
CA GLU A 81 -27.91 6.85 0.22
C GLU A 81 -27.04 8.08 0.54
N ASN A 82 -27.51 9.30 0.24
CA ASN A 82 -26.78 10.52 0.63
C ASN A 82 -26.64 10.68 2.14
N VAL A 83 -27.70 10.37 2.90
CA VAL A 83 -27.67 10.41 4.37
C VAL A 83 -26.69 9.37 4.90
N HIS A 84 -26.73 8.15 4.35
CA HIS A 84 -25.79 7.08 4.71
C HIS A 84 -24.34 7.50 4.45
N LEU A 85 -24.03 7.97 3.23
CA LEU A 85 -22.69 8.42 2.85
C LEU A 85 -22.19 9.58 3.70
N LYS A 86 -23.05 10.57 4.00
CA LYS A 86 -22.68 11.68 4.90
C LYS A 86 -22.30 11.17 6.29
N ASN A 87 -23.04 10.20 6.83
CA ASN A 87 -22.74 9.60 8.13
C ASN A 87 -21.43 8.79 8.10
N GLU A 88 -21.13 8.08 7.02
CA GLU A 88 -19.84 7.39 6.86
C GLU A 88 -18.68 8.38 6.79
N ILE A 89 -18.84 9.48 6.04
CA ILE A 89 -17.81 10.54 5.96
C ILE A 89 -17.53 11.12 7.35
N VAL A 90 -18.57 11.39 8.15
CA VAL A 90 -18.39 11.89 9.53
C VAL A 90 -17.62 10.87 10.37
N LYS A 91 -18.02 9.59 10.36
CA LYS A 91 -17.31 8.52 11.09
C LYS A 91 -15.85 8.38 10.65
N LEU A 92 -15.58 8.48 9.36
CA LEU A 92 -14.22 8.40 8.82
C LEU A 92 -13.39 9.61 9.23
N LYS A 93 -13.96 10.82 9.19
CA LYS A 93 -13.30 12.03 9.69
C LYS A 93 -12.96 11.93 11.17
N ASP A 94 -13.89 11.45 12.00
CA ASP A 94 -13.65 11.26 13.43
C ASP A 94 -12.56 10.21 13.69
N LYS A 95 -12.52 9.12 12.91
CA LYS A 95 -11.44 8.13 12.98
C LYS A 95 -10.10 8.74 12.59
N ILE A 96 -10.04 9.51 11.50
CA ILE A 96 -8.82 10.19 11.06
C ILE A 96 -8.34 11.17 12.14
N GLN A 97 -9.25 11.97 12.71
CA GLN A 97 -8.92 12.94 13.75
C GLN A 97 -8.42 12.25 15.03
N ASN A 98 -8.99 11.10 15.40
CA ASN A 98 -8.51 10.29 16.52
C ASN A 98 -7.15 9.61 16.25
N LEU A 99 -6.91 9.14 15.03
CA LEU A 99 -5.60 8.63 14.60
C LEU A 99 -4.54 9.74 14.55
N GLN A 100 -4.96 10.97 14.25
CA GLN A 100 -4.09 12.15 14.26
C GLN A 100 -3.85 12.68 15.68
N SER A 101 -4.81 12.56 16.61
CA SER A 101 -4.62 13.00 18.01
C SER A 101 -3.80 12.01 18.83
N THR A 102 -3.76 10.73 18.45
CA THR A 102 -2.78 9.75 18.97
C THR A 102 -1.35 9.99 18.47
N LYS A 103 -1.11 10.97 17.57
CA LYS A 103 0.24 11.43 17.16
C LYS A 103 1.11 11.99 18.28
N ASN A 104 0.61 12.23 19.50
CA ASN A 104 1.53 12.51 20.62
C ASN A 104 2.52 11.34 20.86
N LYS A 105 2.19 10.11 20.41
CA LYS A 105 3.12 8.98 20.34
C LYS A 105 4.00 8.99 19.08
N ASN A 106 3.56 9.65 18.02
CA ASN A 106 4.37 9.94 16.84
C ASN A 106 5.43 11.00 17.12
N ASP A 107 5.33 11.88 18.11
CA ASP A 107 6.42 12.83 18.41
C ASP A 107 7.72 12.10 18.79
N LEU A 108 7.64 10.93 19.45
CA LEU A 108 8.80 10.08 19.71
C LEU A 108 9.29 9.36 18.45
N ILE A 109 8.38 8.83 17.62
CA ILE A 109 8.75 8.14 16.37
C ILE A 109 9.30 9.14 15.34
N ASP A 110 8.71 10.32 15.21
CA ASP A 110 9.14 11.43 14.38
C ASP A 110 10.47 12.01 14.91
N LYS A 111 10.69 12.09 16.23
CA LYS A 111 12.01 12.42 16.81
C LYS A 111 13.04 11.30 16.61
N ILE A 112 12.62 10.03 16.64
CA ILE A 112 13.50 8.89 16.37
C ILE A 112 13.84 8.86 14.88
N ASN A 113 12.90 9.11 13.98
CA ASN A 113 13.06 9.19 12.53
C ASN A 113 13.86 10.43 12.13
N ALA A 114 13.66 11.59 12.76
CA ALA A 114 14.50 12.77 12.54
C ALA A 114 15.95 12.55 13.01
N ARG A 115 16.19 11.61 13.94
CA ARG A 115 17.52 11.22 14.44
C ARG A 115 18.07 9.94 13.80
N SER A 116 17.32 9.29 12.93
CA SER A 116 17.71 8.00 12.33
C SER A 116 17.45 8.05 10.84
N LEU A 117 18.49 7.83 10.08
CA LEU A 117 18.44 7.75 8.63
C LEU A 117 17.83 6.40 8.24
N PHE A 118 16.79 6.40 7.42
CA PHE A 118 16.11 5.19 6.99
C PHE A 118 16.24 5.00 5.47
N ILE A 119 16.47 3.76 5.07
CA ILE A 119 16.45 3.28 3.69
C ILE A 119 15.60 2.00 3.64
N ALA A 120 14.75 1.88 2.62
CA ALA A 120 14.21 0.61 2.19
C ALA A 120 14.60 0.36 0.72
N GLY A 121 14.82 -0.91 0.38
CA GLY A 121 15.22 -1.31 -0.95
C GLY A 121 14.95 -2.78 -1.24
N ARG A 122 15.23 -3.18 -2.47
CA ARG A 122 15.09 -4.58 -2.93
C ARG A 122 16.35 -5.38 -2.63
N LEU A 123 16.18 -6.60 -2.12
CA LEU A 123 17.30 -7.49 -1.83
C LEU A 123 17.95 -8.02 -3.12
N SER A 124 17.14 -8.28 -4.14
CA SER A 124 17.54 -8.94 -5.38
C SER A 124 18.55 -8.17 -6.21
N ASP A 125 18.35 -6.86 -6.34
CA ASP A 125 19.19 -5.97 -7.14
C ASP A 125 19.86 -4.86 -6.33
N GLY A 126 19.56 -4.76 -5.04
CA GLY A 126 20.13 -3.78 -4.12
C GLY A 126 19.63 -2.35 -4.31
N VAL A 127 18.57 -2.14 -5.10
CA VAL A 127 18.07 -0.80 -5.43
C VAL A 127 17.25 -0.24 -4.27
N ILE A 128 17.58 0.98 -3.87
CA ILE A 128 16.85 1.77 -2.89
C ILE A 128 15.52 2.22 -3.49
N THR A 129 14.43 1.91 -2.81
CA THR A 129 13.06 2.25 -3.25
C THR A 129 12.45 3.38 -2.45
N GLU A 130 12.93 3.59 -1.21
CA GLU A 130 12.40 4.60 -0.30
C GLU A 130 13.49 5.04 0.67
N VAL A 131 13.47 6.32 1.03
CA VAL A 131 14.32 6.87 2.10
C VAL A 131 13.50 7.79 2.99
N SER A 132 13.84 7.85 4.27
CA SER A 132 13.29 8.84 5.19
C SER A 132 14.30 9.30 6.24
N GLY A 133 14.01 10.42 6.90
CA GLY A 133 14.93 11.08 7.83
C GLY A 133 15.78 12.16 7.17
N ASP A 134 16.61 12.84 7.97
CA ASP A 134 17.37 14.03 7.55
C ASP A 134 18.69 13.66 6.81
N TRP A 135 18.56 12.93 5.69
CA TRP A 135 19.70 12.51 4.85
C TRP A 135 20.50 13.69 4.31
N GLU A 136 19.83 14.76 3.88
CA GLU A 136 20.50 15.93 3.32
C GLU A 136 21.37 16.62 4.37
N LYS A 137 20.85 16.79 5.58
CA LYS A 137 21.58 17.42 6.69
C LYS A 137 22.69 16.53 7.24
N SER A 138 22.47 15.23 7.31
CA SER A 138 23.40 14.30 7.98
C SER A 138 24.49 13.77 7.05
N MET A 139 24.13 13.54 5.78
CA MET A 139 24.96 12.85 4.79
C MET A 139 25.10 13.62 3.47
N GLY A 140 24.44 14.75 3.30
CA GLY A 140 24.55 15.56 2.09
C GLY A 140 23.78 15.03 0.88
N TYR A 141 22.91 14.03 1.05
CA TYR A 141 22.12 13.45 -0.03
C TYR A 141 20.66 13.90 0.02
N GLY A 142 20.14 14.36 -1.11
CA GLY A 142 18.70 14.46 -1.32
C GLY A 142 18.08 13.10 -1.59
N GLU A 143 16.74 13.04 -1.55
CA GLU A 143 16.00 11.81 -1.85
C GLU A 143 16.32 11.26 -3.24
N THR A 144 16.43 12.12 -4.25
CA THR A 144 16.73 11.75 -5.64
C THR A 144 18.14 11.22 -5.85
N ASP A 145 19.05 11.51 -4.93
CA ASP A 145 20.43 11.03 -4.99
C ASP A 145 20.54 9.59 -4.46
N LEU A 146 19.51 9.11 -3.74
CA LEU A 146 19.47 7.79 -3.12
C LEU A 146 18.46 6.86 -3.81
N VAL A 147 17.23 7.33 -4.02
CA VAL A 147 16.14 6.51 -4.56
C VAL A 147 16.43 6.16 -6.01
N GLY A 148 16.34 4.86 -6.33
CA GLY A 148 16.65 4.32 -7.65
C GLY A 148 18.13 3.99 -7.86
N HIS A 149 19.00 4.27 -6.89
CA HIS A 149 20.40 3.86 -6.89
C HIS A 149 20.61 2.64 -6.00
N ARG A 150 21.72 1.93 -6.18
CA ARG A 150 22.01 0.75 -5.36
C ARG A 150 22.79 1.16 -4.10
N TYR A 151 22.51 0.52 -2.97
CA TYR A 151 23.25 0.81 -1.72
C TYR A 151 24.75 0.50 -1.81
N ASP A 152 25.18 -0.30 -2.79
CA ASP A 152 26.56 -0.75 -2.97
C ASP A 152 27.32 0.02 -4.07
N GLU A 153 26.74 1.04 -4.73
CA GLU A 153 27.42 1.83 -5.77
C GLU A 153 28.55 2.71 -5.22
N ASP A 154 28.29 4.01 -4.99
CA ASP A 154 29.32 4.99 -4.62
C ASP A 154 29.23 5.46 -3.17
N PHE A 155 28.26 4.92 -2.43
CA PHE A 155 27.97 5.33 -1.06
C PHE A 155 28.94 4.73 -0.05
N ILE A 156 29.38 3.48 -0.23
CA ILE A 156 30.14 2.73 0.78
C ILE A 156 31.65 2.87 0.51
N HIS A 157 32.46 2.95 1.58
CA HIS A 157 33.91 2.89 1.46
C HIS A 157 34.37 1.58 0.78
N PRO A 158 35.29 1.61 -0.21
CA PRO A 158 35.68 0.43 -0.97
C PRO A 158 36.11 -0.79 -0.13
N ASP A 159 36.86 -0.57 0.96
CA ASP A 159 37.28 -1.64 1.89
C ASP A 159 36.10 -2.44 2.50
N GLU A 160 34.90 -1.85 2.54
CA GLU A 160 33.72 -2.43 3.17
C GLU A 160 32.73 -3.02 2.16
N PHE A 161 32.90 -2.71 0.87
CA PHE A 161 32.08 -3.21 -0.23
C PHE A 161 32.14 -4.75 -0.31
N GLU A 162 33.35 -5.32 -0.30
CA GLU A 162 33.57 -6.76 -0.39
C GLU A 162 32.97 -7.55 0.78
N ARG A 163 32.87 -6.93 1.96
CA ARG A 163 32.23 -7.56 3.13
C ARG A 163 30.71 -7.52 3.01
N THR A 164 30.17 -6.40 2.55
CA THR A 164 28.72 -6.18 2.39
C THR A 164 28.15 -7.10 1.31
N LYS A 165 28.84 -7.19 0.17
CA LYS A 165 28.47 -8.07 -0.95
C LYS A 165 28.46 -9.55 -0.56
N ARG A 166 29.51 -10.03 0.11
CA ARG A 166 29.57 -11.42 0.63
C ARG A 166 28.42 -11.72 1.58
N HIS A 167 28.00 -10.77 2.42
CA HIS A 167 26.86 -10.98 3.30
C HIS A 167 25.53 -11.05 2.54
N GLN A 168 25.33 -10.20 1.53
CA GLN A 168 24.16 -10.27 0.66
C GLN A 168 24.08 -11.61 -0.07
N ASP A 169 25.18 -12.04 -0.71
CA ASP A 169 25.23 -13.31 -1.44
C ASP A 169 24.89 -14.50 -0.53
N ASN A 170 25.45 -14.53 0.69
CA ASN A 170 25.18 -15.58 1.67
C ASN A 170 23.71 -15.62 2.11
N ILE A 171 23.08 -14.44 2.28
CA ILE A 171 21.66 -14.37 2.66
C ILE A 171 20.78 -14.83 1.49
N GLN A 172 21.08 -14.42 0.26
CA GLN A 172 20.30 -14.75 -0.92
C GLN A 172 20.41 -16.25 -1.29
N GLN A 173 21.57 -16.86 -1.10
CA GLN A 173 21.78 -18.29 -1.37
C GLN A 173 21.25 -19.21 -0.26
N SER A 174 20.96 -18.67 0.92
CA SER A 174 20.47 -19.46 2.05
C SER A 174 19.00 -19.82 1.87
N THR A 175 18.72 -21.09 1.60
CA THR A 175 17.35 -21.62 1.48
C THR A 175 16.61 -21.74 2.82
N ALA A 176 17.32 -21.65 3.94
CA ALA A 176 16.76 -21.78 5.28
C ALA A 176 16.31 -20.44 5.89
N VAL A 177 16.91 -19.32 5.46
CA VAL A 177 16.71 -18.00 6.07
C VAL A 177 15.58 -17.28 5.35
N LYS A 178 14.47 -17.05 6.07
CA LYS A 178 13.32 -16.29 5.56
C LYS A 178 13.42 -14.81 5.90
N GLU A 179 13.89 -14.52 7.11
CA GLU A 179 14.05 -13.19 7.66
C GLU A 179 15.35 -13.14 8.48
N THR A 180 16.08 -12.04 8.44
CA THR A 180 17.30 -11.84 9.24
C THR A 180 17.45 -10.40 9.66
N ARG A 181 17.99 -10.21 10.87
CA ARG A 181 18.36 -8.90 11.40
C ARG A 181 19.80 -8.93 11.87
N PHE A 182 20.60 -7.94 11.48
CA PHE A 182 21.96 -7.78 11.97
C PHE A 182 22.33 -6.31 12.11
N SER A 183 23.35 -6.03 12.93
CA SER A 183 23.94 -4.70 13.05
C SER A 183 25.32 -4.67 12.43
N THR A 184 25.68 -3.52 11.88
CA THR A 184 27.01 -3.26 11.32
C THR A 184 27.40 -1.80 11.55
N VAL A 185 28.68 -1.52 11.41
CA VAL A 185 29.21 -0.16 11.33
C VAL A 185 29.85 -0.04 9.95
N GLN A 186 29.44 0.96 9.19
CA GLN A 186 29.93 1.19 7.83
C GLN A 186 30.25 2.66 7.60
N ARG A 187 31.30 2.93 6.83
CA ARG A 187 31.71 4.25 6.38
C ARG A 187 30.99 4.56 5.08
N TRP A 188 30.13 5.57 5.14
CA TRP A 188 29.41 6.07 3.99
C TRP A 188 29.96 7.43 3.58
N LYS A 189 30.17 7.63 2.29
CA LYS A 189 30.61 8.88 1.70
C LYS A 189 29.52 9.94 1.89
N ASN A 190 29.88 11.16 2.24
CA ASN A 190 28.99 12.31 2.29
C ASN A 190 28.83 12.88 0.87
N GLY A 191 27.60 13.12 0.44
CA GLY A 191 27.27 13.58 -0.92
C GLY A 191 27.74 15.00 -1.24
N GLN A 192 27.92 15.85 -0.23
CA GLN A 192 28.35 17.24 -0.40
C GLN A 192 29.86 17.41 -0.22
N THR A 193 30.44 16.81 0.83
CA THR A 193 31.87 17.01 1.16
C THR A 193 32.77 15.94 0.57
N GLY A 194 32.24 14.74 0.27
CA GLY A 194 33.01 13.59 -0.15
C GLY A 194 33.75 12.85 0.98
N ASP A 195 33.65 13.34 2.22
CA ASP A 195 34.25 12.68 3.39
C ASP A 195 33.47 11.44 3.79
N TYR A 196 34.13 10.49 4.45
CA TYR A 196 33.46 9.29 4.97
C TYR A 196 32.97 9.49 6.40
N ILE A 197 31.68 9.26 6.61
CA ILE A 197 31.00 9.30 7.91
C ILE A 197 30.71 7.87 8.36
N MET A 198 31.06 7.53 9.59
CA MET A 198 30.70 6.24 10.17
C MET A 198 29.22 6.21 10.55
N LEU A 199 28.51 5.23 10.02
CA LEU A 199 27.13 4.93 10.34
C LEU A 199 27.04 3.66 11.17
N SER A 200 26.36 3.73 12.31
CA SER A 200 25.85 2.54 12.99
C SER A 200 24.53 2.14 12.33
N MET A 201 24.47 0.92 11.79
CA MET A 201 23.36 0.48 10.95
C MET A 201 22.75 -0.80 11.49
N ILE A 202 21.43 -0.90 11.43
CA ILE A 202 20.67 -2.13 11.66
C ILE A 202 19.98 -2.48 10.36
N TRP A 203 20.26 -3.67 9.86
CA TRP A 203 19.69 -4.22 8.65
C TRP A 203 18.60 -5.22 9.04
N TYR A 204 17.45 -5.12 8.39
CA TYR A 204 16.39 -6.10 8.39
C TYR A 204 16.21 -6.58 6.96
N VAL A 205 16.25 -7.89 6.77
CA VAL A 205 16.16 -8.51 5.45
C VAL A 205 15.02 -9.51 5.48
N ASP A 206 14.07 -9.35 4.57
CA ASP A 206 12.99 -10.30 4.31
C ASP A 206 13.17 -10.85 2.90
N VAL A 207 13.69 -12.07 2.82
CA VAL A 207 14.03 -12.71 1.55
C VAL A 207 12.77 -13.04 0.74
N LYS A 208 11.66 -13.36 1.42
CA LYS A 208 10.41 -13.71 0.73
C LYS A 208 9.74 -12.51 0.07
N LYS A 209 9.84 -11.35 0.71
CA LYS A 209 9.29 -10.09 0.19
C LYS A 209 10.27 -9.33 -0.70
N ASP A 210 11.45 -9.89 -0.94
CA ASP A 210 12.55 -9.23 -1.67
C ASP A 210 12.86 -7.83 -1.10
N MET A 211 12.95 -7.73 0.23
CA MET A 211 12.97 -6.45 0.93
C MET A 211 14.13 -6.35 1.90
N VAL A 212 14.78 -5.18 1.91
CA VAL A 212 15.80 -4.77 2.87
C VAL A 212 15.39 -3.43 3.47
N GLU A 213 15.39 -3.34 4.79
CA GLU A 213 15.22 -2.09 5.54
C GLU A 213 16.48 -1.83 6.36
N ILE A 214 16.96 -0.59 6.30
CA ILE A 214 18.17 -0.16 6.97
C ILE A 214 17.85 1.05 7.81
N ILE A 215 18.15 0.94 9.10
CA ILE A 215 18.10 2.07 10.04
C ILE A 215 19.53 2.42 10.38
N ALA A 216 19.96 3.62 10.02
CA ALA A 216 21.30 4.13 10.20
C ALA A 216 21.33 5.35 11.12
N LYS A 217 22.44 5.50 11.83
CA LYS A 217 22.75 6.70 12.62
C LYS A 217 24.20 7.09 12.42
N PRO A 218 24.49 8.36 12.07
CA PRO A 218 25.84 8.88 12.16
C PRO A 218 26.37 8.70 13.58
N ILE A 219 27.59 8.16 13.68
CA ILE A 219 28.34 8.15 14.92
C ILE A 219 29.03 9.52 14.98
N ASP A 220 28.58 10.38 15.89
CA ASP A 220 29.21 11.69 16.09
C ASP A 220 30.71 11.50 16.39
N ASN A 221 31.57 12.15 15.61
CA ASN A 221 33.03 12.16 15.82
C ASN A 221 33.47 12.92 17.09
N ASN A 222 32.57 13.17 18.04
CA ASN A 222 32.88 13.82 19.31
C ASN A 222 33.63 12.89 20.31
N PHE A 223 34.53 12.05 19.79
CA PHE A 223 35.60 11.43 20.57
C PHE A 223 36.79 12.38 20.81
N GLY A 224 36.69 13.67 20.41
CA GLY A 224 37.68 14.71 20.69
C GLY A 224 37.78 15.16 22.17
N GLY A 225 37.16 14.42 23.09
CA GLY A 225 37.22 14.67 24.54
C GLY A 225 37.79 13.51 25.36
N ILE A 226 38.45 12.53 24.74
CA ILE A 226 39.23 11.54 25.50
C ILE A 226 40.66 12.06 25.56
N GLY A 227 41.05 12.46 26.78
CA GLY A 227 42.33 13.05 27.08
C GLY A 227 43.50 12.29 26.48
N ILE A 228 44.48 13.08 26.04
CA ILE A 228 45.86 12.65 25.90
C ILE A 228 46.26 11.95 27.20
N LEU A 229 46.38 10.63 27.15
CA LEU A 229 47.20 9.90 28.09
C LEU A 229 48.54 9.70 27.40
N ASN A 230 49.48 10.59 27.74
CA ASN A 230 50.90 10.30 27.67
C ASN A 230 51.24 9.13 28.61
#